data_AF-A0A519PGW8-F1
#
_entry.id   AF-A0A519PGW8-F1
#
_cell.length_a   1.000
_cell.length_b   1.000
_cell.length_c   1.000
_cell.angle_alpha   90.00
_cell.angle_beta   90.00
_cell.angle_gamma   90.00
#
_symmetry.space_group_name_H-M   'P 1'
#
loop_
_entity.id
_entity.type
_entity.pdbx_description
1 polymer ?
#
loop_
_entity_poly.entity_id
_entity_poly.type
_entity_poly.pdbx_seq_one_letter_code
_entity_poly.pdbx_strand_id
1 'polypeptide(L)'
;MLDRRSALAVLAAAAAQPAFAASSAMEQPFSFETVRATARRLAARPYVAPPPPPPEVQAVDYDAAHGFGFRRDHVPLWGDDWGIELFPLTRTTSRAVTVHLVEDGVARPLPYDPAMFWFPDGSPLHNLPPSAGFAGFRAISRNDLRGEWLVFQGASYFRSPAPFGQYGLSARGIAADTYAVQP
;
A
#
# COMPACT_ATOMS: atom_id res chain seq x y z
N MET A 1 -45.34 -16.35 -26.03
CA MET A 1 -44.24 -17.05 -26.72
C MET A 1 -43.07 -16.06 -26.80
N LEU A 2 -42.06 -16.25 -25.96
CA LEU A 2 -40.86 -15.40 -25.93
C LEU A 2 -39.92 -15.89 -27.03
N ASP A 3 -39.60 -15.05 -28.01
CA ASP A 3 -38.68 -15.38 -29.11
C ASP A 3 -37.22 -15.45 -28.59
N ARG A 4 -36.42 -16.37 -29.17
CA ARG A 4 -34.99 -16.55 -28.89
C ARG A 4 -34.20 -15.24 -29.03
N ARG A 5 -34.65 -14.32 -29.89
CA ARG A 5 -34.04 -12.99 -30.05
C ARG A 5 -34.27 -12.06 -28.85
N SER A 6 -35.42 -12.18 -28.17
CA SER A 6 -35.73 -11.39 -26.97
C SER A 6 -34.98 -11.89 -25.74
N ALA A 7 -34.62 -13.18 -25.68
CA ALA A 7 -33.80 -13.75 -24.61
C ALA A 7 -32.33 -13.29 -24.66
N LEU A 8 -31.78 -13.00 -25.85
CA LEU A 8 -30.41 -12.51 -26.01
C LEU A 8 -30.27 -11.01 -25.75
N ALA A 9 -31.33 -10.22 -25.91
CA ALA A 9 -31.31 -8.79 -25.62
C ALA A 9 -31.26 -8.49 -24.11
N VAL A 10 -31.80 -9.38 -23.26
CA VAL A 10 -31.75 -9.25 -21.79
C VAL A 10 -30.41 -9.72 -21.21
N LEU A 11 -29.69 -10.62 -21.90
CA LEU A 11 -28.35 -11.08 -21.51
C LEU A 11 -27.21 -10.15 -21.97
N ALA A 12 -27.44 -9.31 -22.98
CA ALA A 12 -26.43 -8.37 -23.47
C ALA A 12 -26.38 -7.04 -22.69
N ALA A 13 -27.42 -6.71 -21.90
CA ALA A 13 -27.44 -5.50 -21.07
C ALA A 13 -26.87 -5.70 -19.65
N ALA A 14 -26.50 -6.92 -19.27
CA ALA A 14 -25.91 -7.24 -17.96
C ALA A 14 -24.38 -7.43 -17.98
N ALA A 15 -23.72 -7.29 -19.13
CA ALA A 15 -22.31 -7.65 -19.31
C ALA A 15 -21.38 -6.46 -19.66
N ALA A 16 -21.83 -5.22 -19.51
CA ALA A 16 -21.01 -4.04 -19.75
C ALA A 16 -21.36 -2.91 -18.77
N GLN A 17 -21.20 -3.18 -17.48
CA GLN A 17 -20.73 -2.14 -16.58
C GLN A 17 -19.34 -2.56 -16.12
N PRO A 18 -18.27 -1.85 -16.49
CA PRO A 18 -17.09 -1.88 -15.67
C PRO A 18 -17.53 -1.31 -14.32
N ALA A 19 -17.87 -2.18 -13.38
CA ALA A 19 -17.90 -1.83 -11.97
C ALA A 19 -16.45 -1.65 -11.50
N PHE A 20 -15.71 -0.73 -12.13
CA PHE A 20 -14.95 0.20 -11.33
C PHE A 20 -15.99 1.15 -10.76
N ALA A 21 -16.70 0.66 -9.74
CA ALA A 21 -16.98 1.54 -8.63
C ALA A 21 -15.60 2.08 -8.26
N ALA A 22 -15.35 3.35 -8.61
CA ALA A 22 -14.57 4.20 -7.76
C ALA A 22 -15.12 3.90 -6.37
N SER A 23 -14.39 3.12 -5.59
CA SER A 23 -14.78 2.85 -4.22
C SER A 23 -14.81 4.23 -3.60
N SER A 24 -16.00 4.82 -3.51
CA SER A 24 -16.26 5.93 -2.61
C SER A 24 -15.57 5.51 -1.32
N ALA A 25 -14.61 6.31 -0.87
CA ALA A 25 -13.84 6.05 0.33
C ALA A 25 -14.82 5.92 1.50
N MET A 26 -15.41 4.74 1.67
CA MET A 26 -16.42 4.51 2.67
C MET A 26 -15.65 4.24 3.94
N GLU A 27 -15.75 5.18 4.86
CA GLU A 27 -15.49 4.96 6.26
C GLU A 27 -15.98 3.58 6.70
N GLN A 28 -15.06 2.74 7.17
CA GLN A 28 -15.38 1.41 7.66
C GLN A 28 -15.13 1.36 9.16
N PRO A 29 -16.05 0.81 9.97
CA PRO A 29 -15.74 0.48 11.35
C PRO A 29 -14.49 -0.41 11.44
N PHE A 30 -13.53 0.00 12.25
CA PHE A 30 -12.25 -0.65 12.40
C PHE A 30 -12.00 -1.06 13.84
N SER A 31 -11.54 -2.29 13.99
CA SER A 31 -11.06 -2.87 15.24
C SER A 31 -10.09 -3.99 14.92
N PHE A 32 -9.37 -4.47 15.93
CA PHE A 32 -8.55 -5.67 15.78
C PHE A 32 -9.39 -6.90 15.36
N GLU A 33 -10.65 -7.00 15.82
CA GLU A 33 -11.56 -8.07 15.40
C GLU A 33 -11.89 -7.98 13.90
N THR A 34 -11.99 -6.77 13.33
CA THR A 34 -12.16 -6.57 11.89
C THR A 34 -10.99 -7.18 11.10
N VAL A 35 -9.76 -7.03 11.60
CA VAL A 35 -8.55 -7.62 11.01
C VAL A 35 -8.61 -9.15 11.08
N ARG A 36 -8.92 -9.72 12.26
CA ARG A 36 -9.06 -11.17 12.45
C ARG A 36 -10.14 -11.77 11.56
N ALA A 37 -11.30 -11.12 11.47
CA ALA A 37 -12.40 -11.56 10.63
C ALA A 37 -12.03 -11.54 9.14
N THR A 38 -11.30 -10.50 8.70
CA THR A 38 -10.79 -10.42 7.33
C THR A 38 -9.78 -11.52 7.04
N ALA A 39 -8.83 -11.77 7.94
CA ALA A 39 -7.87 -12.86 7.80
C ALA A 39 -8.56 -14.24 7.69
N ARG A 40 -9.55 -14.53 8.55
CA ARG A 40 -10.35 -15.76 8.49
C ARG A 40 -11.08 -15.90 7.15
N ARG A 41 -11.71 -14.82 6.66
CA ARG A 41 -12.44 -14.82 5.39
C ARG A 41 -11.51 -15.09 4.20
N LEU A 42 -10.31 -14.51 4.20
CA LEU A 42 -9.31 -14.72 3.15
C LEU A 42 -8.75 -16.15 3.17
N ALA A 43 -8.48 -16.69 4.37
CA ALA A 43 -7.97 -18.05 4.54
C ALA A 43 -8.97 -19.13 4.10
N ALA A 44 -10.27 -18.84 4.11
CA ALA A 44 -11.33 -19.77 3.73
C ALA A 44 -11.55 -19.89 2.20
N ARG A 45 -10.72 -19.23 1.38
CA ARG A 45 -10.88 -19.20 -0.08
C ARG A 45 -9.53 -19.45 -0.76
N PRO A 46 -9.51 -19.91 -2.03
CA PRO A 46 -8.29 -19.97 -2.81
C PRO A 46 -7.57 -18.62 -2.84
N TYR A 47 -6.24 -18.66 -2.77
CA TYR A 47 -5.41 -17.45 -2.87
C TYR A 47 -5.61 -16.78 -4.23
N VAL A 48 -5.84 -15.47 -4.20
CA VAL A 48 -5.89 -14.62 -5.39
C VAL A 48 -4.67 -13.72 -5.35
N ALA A 49 -3.83 -13.81 -6.38
CA ALA A 49 -2.66 -12.96 -6.48
C ALA A 49 -3.06 -11.48 -6.60
N PRO A 50 -2.41 -10.56 -5.86
CA PRO A 50 -2.50 -9.13 -6.12
C PRO A 50 -2.21 -8.79 -7.59
N PRO A 51 -2.84 -7.75 -8.15
CA PRO A 51 -2.55 -7.30 -9.51
C PRO A 51 -1.08 -6.91 -9.66
N PRO A 52 -0.51 -7.01 -10.88
CA PRO A 52 0.83 -6.50 -11.13
C PRO A 52 0.88 -4.98 -10.90
N PRO A 53 2.07 -4.44 -10.54
CA PRO A 53 2.26 -2.99 -10.47
C PRO A 53 2.05 -2.32 -11.83
N PRO A 54 1.80 -1.01 -11.84
CA PRO A 54 1.90 -0.21 -13.05
C PRO A 54 3.28 -0.38 -13.72
N PRO A 55 3.35 -0.43 -15.06
CA PRO A 55 4.61 -0.64 -15.78
C PRO A 55 5.65 0.45 -15.50
N GLU A 56 5.21 1.68 -15.19
CA GLU A 56 6.07 2.84 -14.88
C GLU A 56 6.98 2.59 -13.68
N VAL A 57 6.57 1.72 -12.75
CA VAL A 57 7.37 1.32 -11.57
C VAL A 57 8.72 0.70 -11.98
N GLN A 58 8.81 0.09 -13.16
CA GLN A 58 10.05 -0.50 -13.67
C GLN A 58 11.12 0.55 -13.97
N ALA A 59 10.74 1.79 -14.24
CA ALA A 59 11.68 2.89 -14.48
C ALA A 59 12.26 3.48 -13.18
N VAL A 60 11.66 3.21 -12.02
CA VAL A 60 12.14 3.69 -10.72
C VAL A 60 13.27 2.78 -10.22
N ASP A 61 14.49 3.09 -10.66
CA ASP A 61 15.71 2.40 -10.30
C ASP A 61 16.24 2.80 -8.92
N TYR A 62 17.47 2.37 -8.59
CA TYR A 62 18.07 2.60 -7.29
C TYR A 62 18.28 4.10 -7.00
N ASP A 63 18.75 4.87 -7.98
CA ASP A 63 19.05 6.29 -7.78
C ASP A 63 17.74 7.07 -7.60
N ALA A 64 16.74 6.81 -8.45
CA ALA A 64 15.42 7.40 -8.30
C ALA A 64 14.76 7.05 -6.95
N ALA A 65 14.92 5.80 -6.50
CA ALA A 65 14.37 5.32 -5.23
C ALA A 65 14.95 6.01 -3.98
N HIS A 66 16.15 6.60 -4.06
CA HIS A 66 16.78 7.34 -2.96
C HIS A 66 16.70 8.86 -3.14
N GLY A 67 16.22 9.34 -4.28
CA GLY A 67 16.19 10.76 -4.62
C GLY A 67 14.93 11.52 -4.22
N PHE A 68 13.98 10.90 -3.51
CA PHE A 68 12.70 11.55 -3.16
C PHE A 68 12.66 12.09 -1.74
N GLY A 69 11.75 13.04 -1.49
CA GLY A 69 11.40 13.54 -0.17
C GLY A 69 9.90 13.43 0.10
N PHE A 70 9.51 13.41 1.38
CA PHE A 70 8.09 13.46 1.77
C PHE A 70 7.67 14.89 2.10
N ARG A 71 6.53 15.34 1.57
CA ARG A 71 5.97 16.67 1.84
C ARG A 71 5.06 16.62 3.06
N ARG A 72 5.63 16.97 4.20
CA ARG A 72 5.07 16.80 5.55
C ARG A 72 3.81 17.62 5.81
N ASP A 73 3.61 18.67 5.03
CA ASP A 73 2.49 19.60 5.07
C ASP A 73 1.31 19.21 4.17
N HIS A 74 1.46 18.19 3.30
CA HIS A 74 0.44 17.83 2.29
C HIS A 74 -0.59 16.80 2.78
N VAL A 75 -0.31 16.08 3.87
CA VAL A 75 -1.21 15.05 4.43
C VAL A 75 -1.14 15.10 5.95
N PRO A 76 -2.26 14.89 6.69
CA PRO A 76 -2.28 14.89 8.17
C PRO A 76 -1.62 13.64 8.78
N LEU A 77 -0.38 13.36 8.39
CA LEU A 77 0.46 12.28 8.92
C LEU A 77 1.56 12.82 9.85
N TRP A 78 1.37 14.02 10.36
CA TRP A 78 2.37 14.77 11.11
C TRP A 78 1.72 15.46 12.31
N GLY A 79 2.05 14.98 13.51
CA GLY A 79 1.70 15.61 14.77
C GLY A 79 2.92 16.30 15.41
N ASP A 80 2.73 16.79 16.63
CA ASP A 80 3.80 17.51 17.36
C ASP A 80 5.04 16.63 17.57
N ASP A 81 4.82 15.38 18.02
CA ASP A 81 5.91 14.48 18.44
C ASP A 81 6.11 13.28 17.51
N TRP A 82 5.24 13.11 16.51
CA TRP A 82 5.21 11.93 15.64
C TRP A 82 4.97 12.30 14.17
N GLY A 83 5.41 11.41 13.27
CA GLY A 83 5.09 11.49 11.85
C GLY A 83 5.03 10.13 11.19
N ILE A 84 4.35 10.03 10.05
CA ILE A 84 4.37 8.87 9.16
C ILE A 84 4.80 9.36 7.77
N GLU A 85 5.81 8.71 7.20
CA GLU A 85 6.20 8.92 5.81
C GLU A 85 5.95 7.65 5.01
N LEU A 86 5.40 7.80 3.82
CA LEU A 86 5.07 6.71 2.92
C LEU A 86 6.22 6.47 1.95
N PHE A 87 6.28 5.28 1.36
CA PHE A 87 7.24 4.99 0.29
C PHE A 87 6.50 4.86 -1.05
N PRO A 88 6.95 5.55 -2.13
CA PRO A 88 6.47 5.25 -3.46
C PRO A 88 6.92 3.85 -3.89
N LEU A 89 6.23 3.25 -4.87
CA LEU A 89 6.70 2.01 -5.48
C LEU A 89 8.03 2.21 -6.20
N THR A 90 8.88 1.19 -6.13
CA THR A 90 10.14 1.12 -6.88
C THR A 90 10.23 -0.21 -7.61
N ARG A 91 11.17 -0.34 -8.56
CA ARG A 91 11.40 -1.60 -9.27
C ARG A 91 11.62 -2.80 -8.32
N THR A 92 12.24 -2.58 -7.16
CA THR A 92 12.54 -3.63 -6.17
C THR A 92 11.44 -3.80 -5.11
N THR A 93 10.61 -2.77 -4.89
CA THR A 93 9.49 -2.80 -3.94
C THR A 93 8.18 -2.50 -4.65
N SER A 94 7.86 -3.36 -5.61
CA SER A 94 6.81 -3.11 -6.61
C SER A 94 5.44 -3.69 -6.24
N ARG A 95 5.27 -4.25 -5.04
CA ARG A 95 3.97 -4.73 -4.58
C ARG A 95 3.35 -3.71 -3.63
N ALA A 96 2.25 -3.10 -4.07
CA ALA A 96 1.55 -2.11 -3.29
C ALA A 96 0.93 -2.70 -2.02
N VAL A 97 1.00 -1.93 -0.94
CA VAL A 97 0.18 -2.10 0.26
C VAL A 97 -0.92 -1.05 0.27
N THR A 98 -2.10 -1.43 0.74
CA THR A 98 -3.20 -0.49 0.99
C THR A 98 -3.05 0.11 2.38
N VAL A 99 -3.06 1.43 2.47
CA VAL A 99 -2.95 2.17 3.72
C VAL A 99 -4.31 2.77 4.07
N HIS A 100 -4.71 2.66 5.34
CA HIS A 100 -5.89 3.32 5.88
C HIS A 100 -5.48 4.17 7.09
N LEU A 101 -6.11 5.33 7.25
CA LEU A 101 -6.06 6.13 8.47
C LEU A 101 -7.20 5.72 9.37
N VAL A 102 -6.90 5.48 10.65
CA VAL A 102 -7.88 5.04 11.63
C VAL A 102 -8.00 6.09 12.71
N GLU A 103 -9.17 6.70 12.83
CA GLU A 103 -9.51 7.71 13.82
C GLU A 103 -10.85 7.33 14.45
N ASP A 104 -10.94 7.36 15.78
CA ASP A 104 -12.17 7.05 16.54
C ASP A 104 -12.86 5.74 16.12
N GLY A 105 -12.06 4.71 15.80
CA GLY A 105 -12.56 3.41 15.38
C GLY A 105 -13.08 3.36 13.94
N VAL A 106 -12.77 4.36 13.12
CA VAL A 106 -13.19 4.46 11.72
C VAL A 106 -11.96 4.49 10.81
N ALA A 107 -11.89 3.52 9.88
CA ALA A 107 -10.86 3.46 8.86
C ALA A 107 -11.28 4.22 7.59
N ARG A 108 -10.42 5.12 7.10
CA ARG A 108 -10.51 5.80 5.81
C ARG A 108 -9.34 5.39 4.91
N PRO A 109 -9.57 4.96 3.66
CA PRO A 109 -8.49 4.70 2.73
C PRO A 109 -7.62 5.94 2.52
N LEU A 110 -6.30 5.79 2.53
CA LEU A 110 -5.37 6.81 2.10
C LEU A 110 -4.94 6.45 0.66
N PRO A 111 -5.45 7.12 -0.38
CA PRO A 111 -5.04 6.86 -1.75
C PRO A 111 -3.61 7.35 -1.98
N TYR A 112 -2.91 6.75 -2.94
CA TYR A 112 -1.63 7.27 -3.41
C TYR A 112 -1.85 8.57 -4.16
N ASP A 113 -1.08 9.59 -3.77
CA ASP A 113 -1.02 10.86 -4.45
C ASP A 113 0.47 11.25 -4.62
N PRO A 114 0.96 11.41 -5.85
CA PRO A 114 2.31 11.89 -6.10
C PRO A 114 2.61 13.24 -5.42
N ALA A 115 1.60 14.08 -5.18
CA ALA A 115 1.76 15.35 -4.49
C ALA A 115 2.13 15.22 -3.00
N MET A 116 2.07 14.02 -2.41
CA MET A 116 2.61 13.76 -1.06
C MET A 116 4.15 13.79 -1.04
N PHE A 117 4.78 13.80 -2.21
CA PHE A 117 6.21 13.65 -2.35
C PHE A 117 6.82 14.84 -3.09
N TRP A 118 8.11 15.04 -2.85
CA TRP A 118 8.97 15.84 -3.69
C TRP A 118 9.90 14.91 -4.47
N PHE A 119 10.05 15.19 -5.76
CA PHE A 119 10.95 14.47 -6.64
C PHE A 119 11.83 15.50 -7.39
N PRO A 120 13.10 15.17 -7.67
CA PRO A 120 13.95 15.98 -8.53
C PRO A 120 13.45 15.94 -9.98
N ASP A 121 13.75 17.00 -10.73
CA ASP A 121 13.36 17.11 -12.13
C ASP A 121 13.82 15.90 -12.96
N GLY A 122 12.93 15.41 -13.82
CA GLY A 122 13.20 14.23 -14.65
C GLY A 122 13.12 12.88 -13.92
N SER A 123 12.81 12.87 -12.62
CA SER A 123 12.61 11.62 -11.88
C SER A 123 11.46 10.79 -12.47
N PRO A 124 11.65 9.46 -12.67
CA PRO A 124 10.59 8.57 -13.16
C PRO A 124 9.41 8.46 -12.19
N LEU A 125 9.59 8.87 -10.93
CA LEU A 125 8.54 8.90 -9.91
C LEU A 125 7.39 9.85 -10.26
N HIS A 126 7.63 10.88 -11.09
CA HIS A 126 6.57 11.74 -11.60
C HIS A 126 5.56 11.01 -12.48
N ASN A 127 5.94 9.87 -13.06
CA ASN A 127 5.10 9.11 -13.99
C ASN A 127 4.27 8.02 -13.29
N LEU A 128 4.41 7.83 -11.97
CA LEU A 128 3.62 6.84 -11.25
C LEU A 128 2.14 7.26 -11.24
N PRO A 129 1.22 6.38 -11.69
CA PRO A 129 -0.20 6.73 -11.71
C PRO A 129 -0.78 6.73 -10.28
N PRO A 130 -1.94 7.40 -10.06
CA PRO A 130 -2.65 7.33 -8.78
C PRO A 130 -2.99 5.89 -8.31
N SER A 131 -3.03 4.92 -9.23
CA SER A 131 -3.23 3.50 -8.94
C SER A 131 -1.99 2.77 -8.43
N ALA A 132 -0.82 3.42 -8.35
CA ALA A 132 0.43 2.79 -7.93
C ALA A 132 0.38 2.30 -6.47
N GLY A 133 -0.30 3.02 -5.58
CA GLY A 133 -0.28 2.69 -4.15
C GLY A 133 1.08 2.97 -3.50
N PHE A 134 1.34 2.36 -2.34
CA PHE A 134 2.56 2.57 -1.56
C PHE A 134 3.38 1.29 -1.42
N ALA A 135 4.71 1.40 -1.37
CA ALA A 135 5.60 0.27 -1.07
C ALA A 135 5.63 -0.10 0.42
N GLY A 136 5.19 0.82 1.28
CA GLY A 136 5.30 0.71 2.73
C GLY A 136 5.22 2.07 3.41
N PHE A 137 5.62 2.12 4.67
CA PHE A 137 5.70 3.36 5.44
C PHE A 137 6.78 3.28 6.53
N ARG A 138 7.17 4.45 7.03
CA ARG A 138 8.02 4.61 8.21
C ARG A 138 7.37 5.52 9.24
N ALA A 139 7.62 5.22 10.51
CA ALA A 139 7.24 6.05 11.63
C ALA A 139 8.42 6.90 12.09
N ILE A 140 8.12 8.18 12.30
CA ILE A 140 9.05 9.23 12.68
C ILE A 140 8.73 9.67 14.12
N SER A 141 9.75 9.76 14.97
CA SER A 141 9.76 10.47 16.25
C SER A 141 10.39 11.84 16.03
N ARG A 142 9.65 12.91 16.34
CA ARG A 142 10.14 14.28 16.18
C ARG A 142 10.91 14.80 17.40
N ASN A 143 10.74 14.13 18.53
CA ASN A 143 11.46 14.42 19.78
C ASN A 143 12.84 13.75 19.85
N ASP A 144 13.15 12.87 18.89
CA ASP A 144 14.45 12.25 18.75
C ASP A 144 15.20 12.87 17.56
N LEU A 145 16.49 13.19 17.77
CA LEU A 145 17.40 13.71 16.76
C LEU A 145 17.52 12.81 15.52
N ARG A 146 17.13 11.53 15.63
CA ARG A 146 17.24 10.56 14.53
C ARG A 146 16.05 10.50 13.60
N GLY A 147 14.91 11.05 14.00
CA GLY A 147 13.73 11.10 13.17
C GLY A 147 13.05 9.74 13.03
N GLU A 148 13.68 8.67 12.56
CA GLU A 148 13.00 7.42 12.24
C GLU A 148 13.15 6.33 13.32
N TRP A 149 12.08 5.60 13.63
CA TRP A 149 12.11 4.52 14.64
C TRP A 149 11.43 3.20 14.24
N LEU A 150 10.65 3.16 13.15
CA LEU A 150 10.03 1.92 12.68
C LEU A 150 9.76 2.00 11.17
N VAL A 151 10.07 0.93 10.43
CA VAL A 151 9.85 0.87 8.97
C VAL A 151 9.21 -0.45 8.58
N PHE A 152 8.13 -0.39 7.81
CA PHE A 152 7.49 -1.51 7.14
C PHE A 152 7.71 -1.38 5.64
N GLN A 153 8.40 -2.35 5.04
CA GLN A 153 8.61 -2.39 3.58
C GLN A 153 8.98 -3.81 3.15
N GLY A 154 8.26 -4.33 2.15
CA GLY A 154 8.52 -5.65 1.57
C GLY A 154 7.92 -6.81 2.37
N ALA A 155 7.06 -7.61 1.71
CA ALA A 155 6.37 -8.75 2.30
C ALA A 155 5.79 -8.42 3.69
N SER A 156 6.16 -9.19 4.73
CA SER A 156 5.76 -8.96 6.13
C SER A 156 6.91 -8.45 7.00
N TYR A 157 7.99 -7.93 6.39
CA TYR A 157 9.18 -7.46 7.11
C TYR A 157 9.01 -6.07 7.69
N PHE A 158 9.67 -5.85 8.83
CA PHE A 158 9.83 -4.53 9.41
C PHE A 158 11.17 -4.41 10.16
N ARG A 159 11.61 -3.16 10.36
CA ARG A 159 12.86 -2.82 11.04
C ARG A 159 12.65 -1.68 12.03
N SER A 160 13.39 -1.74 13.13
CA SER A 160 13.59 -0.62 14.05
C SER A 160 15.09 -0.33 14.07
N PRO A 161 15.53 0.91 13.84
CA PRO A 161 16.93 1.28 13.99
C PRO A 161 17.36 1.14 15.46
N ALA A 162 18.64 0.85 15.67
CA ALA A 162 19.24 0.76 16.99
C ALA A 162 19.40 2.16 17.62
N PRO A 163 19.79 2.25 18.91
CA PRO A 163 20.15 3.50 19.57
C PRO A 163 21.36 4.24 18.99
N PHE A 164 21.77 3.97 17.75
CA PHE A 164 22.68 4.81 16.94
C PHE A 164 22.11 5.18 15.56
N GLY A 165 20.83 4.90 15.27
CA GLY A 165 20.20 5.18 13.97
C GLY A 165 20.56 4.19 12.86
N GLN A 166 21.42 3.20 13.17
CA GLN A 166 21.80 2.17 12.22
C GLN A 166 20.74 1.07 12.17
N TYR A 167 20.35 0.67 10.97
CA TYR A 167 19.57 -0.54 10.79
C TYR A 167 20.41 -1.78 11.06
N GLY A 168 19.84 -2.68 11.85
CA GLY A 168 20.35 -4.03 12.04
C GLY A 168 19.46 -5.07 11.35
N LEU A 169 19.11 -6.10 12.10
CA LEU A 169 18.27 -7.19 11.64
C LEU A 169 16.85 -6.72 11.32
N SER A 170 16.18 -7.49 10.45
CA SER A 170 14.74 -7.34 10.20
C SER A 170 13.96 -8.34 11.04
N ALA A 171 12.80 -7.93 11.52
CA ALA A 171 11.76 -8.84 12.00
C ALA A 171 10.74 -9.10 10.88
N ARG A 172 9.88 -10.10 11.05
CA ARG A 172 8.78 -10.38 10.11
C ARG A 172 7.54 -10.89 10.84
N GLY A 173 6.37 -10.61 10.29
CA GLY A 173 5.10 -11.06 10.87
C GLY A 173 4.88 -12.57 10.75
N ILE A 174 5.33 -13.19 9.66
CA ILE A 174 5.23 -14.63 9.44
C ILE A 174 6.37 -15.13 8.55
N ALA A 175 6.81 -16.36 8.80
CA ALA A 175 7.65 -17.15 7.92
C ALA A 175 6.88 -18.43 7.53
N ALA A 176 6.87 -18.77 6.25
CA ALA A 176 6.31 -20.02 5.74
C ALA A 176 7.39 -20.70 4.88
N ASP A 177 7.48 -22.02 4.96
CA ASP A 177 8.39 -22.86 4.17
C ASP A 177 9.86 -22.42 4.17
N THR A 178 10.29 -21.74 5.24
CA THR A 178 11.67 -21.28 5.36
C THR A 178 12.56 -22.50 5.59
N TYR A 179 13.48 -22.74 4.65
CA TYR A 179 14.31 -23.96 4.55
C TYR A 179 13.54 -25.25 4.21
N ALA A 180 12.27 -25.18 3.80
CA ALA A 180 11.58 -26.37 3.33
C ALA A 180 12.16 -26.82 1.98
N VAL A 181 12.48 -28.11 1.86
CA VAL A 181 12.74 -28.75 0.57
C VAL A 181 11.37 -29.14 0.03
N GLN A 182 10.85 -28.35 -0.91
CA GLN A 182 9.63 -28.72 -1.61
C GLN A 182 9.95 -29.94 -2.50
N PRO A 183 9.10 -30.98 -2.51
CA PRO A 183 9.27 -32.16 -3.36
C PRO A 183 9.18 -31.84 -4.85
#